data_AF-A0A3C0IQF4-F1
#
_entry.id   AF-A0A3C0IQF4-F1
#
_cell.length_a   1.000
_cell.length_b   1.000
_cell.length_c   1.000
_cell.angle_alpha   90.00
_cell.angle_beta   90.00
_cell.angle_gamma   90.00
#
_symmetry.space_group_name_H-M   'P 1'
#
loop_
_entity.id
_entity.type
_entity.pdbx_description
1 polymer ?
#
loop_
_entity_poly.entity_id
_entity_poly.type
_entity_poly.pdbx_seq_one_letter_code
_entity_poly.pdbx_strand_id
1 'polypeptide(L)'
;YSIFSEEDVRNFQRGTHYRLYELFGNHHKNVLGTEGYYFAVWAPNATTVFVSGDFNEWNNTTHPLFVRLDHSGIWEGFIPNVKKGDAYKYHIHGFKGVRLDKGDPFARHWETRPKTASKVWDTWYEWTDTEWMQQRKQHNSLAAPWSVYEVHLASWLRPDANDPETYLSYAMIAEKLVPYVQEMGFTHVELMPVMEHPFDGSWGYQGTGYFAPTSRFGTPQDFAFLVECFHKAGIGVILDWVPSHFPYDSHGLFMFDGTHTYEYADMRKGYHPDWNSYI
;
A
#
# COMPACT_ATOMS: atom_id res chain seq x y z
N TYR A 1 -23.32 -6.11 -8.93
CA TYR A 1 -22.19 -6.22 -9.87
C TYR A 1 -20.98 -6.57 -9.05
N SER A 2 -20.31 -7.68 -9.35
CA SER A 2 -19.10 -8.13 -8.64
C SER A 2 -18.00 -8.44 -9.65
N ILE A 3 -16.75 -8.15 -9.28
CA ILE A 3 -15.58 -8.57 -10.07
C ILE A 3 -14.94 -9.86 -9.53
N PHE A 4 -15.37 -10.35 -8.37
CA PHE A 4 -14.91 -11.61 -7.81
C PHE A 4 -15.65 -12.78 -8.45
N SER A 5 -14.91 -13.73 -9.00
CA SER A 5 -15.45 -15.04 -9.36
C SER A 5 -15.62 -15.93 -8.11
N GLU A 6 -16.37 -17.02 -8.24
CA GLU A 6 -16.45 -18.03 -7.18
C GLU A 6 -15.08 -18.65 -6.86
N GLU A 7 -14.22 -18.80 -7.87
CA GLU A 7 -12.87 -19.35 -7.67
C GLU A 7 -12.01 -18.39 -6.85
N ASP A 8 -12.10 -17.09 -7.12
CA ASP A 8 -11.37 -16.07 -6.37
C ASP A 8 -11.73 -16.13 -4.87
N VAL A 9 -13.03 -16.21 -4.58
CA VAL A 9 -13.53 -16.32 -3.20
C VAL A 9 -13.09 -17.62 -2.53
N ARG A 10 -13.20 -18.75 -3.23
CA ARG A 10 -12.73 -20.05 -2.71
C ARG A 10 -11.24 -20.03 -2.39
N ASN A 11 -10.43 -19.44 -3.26
CA ASN A 11 -8.98 -19.33 -3.07
C ASN A 11 -8.64 -18.34 -1.96
N PHE A 12 -9.38 -17.22 -1.84
CA PHE A 12 -9.24 -16.27 -0.73
C PHE A 12 -9.51 -16.94 0.62
N GLN A 13 -10.65 -17.63 0.76
CA GLN A 13 -11.03 -18.33 2.00
C GLN A 13 -10.03 -19.43 2.40
N ARG A 14 -9.31 -20.00 1.42
CA ARG A 14 -8.24 -20.99 1.65
C ARG A 14 -6.86 -20.37 1.90
N GLY A 15 -6.71 -19.06 1.74
CA GLY A 15 -5.42 -18.38 1.82
C GLY A 15 -4.48 -18.70 0.64
N THR A 16 -5.00 -19.16 -0.49
CA THR A 16 -4.22 -19.59 -1.67
C THR A 16 -4.31 -18.63 -2.86
N HIS A 17 -4.91 -17.46 -2.66
CA HIS A 17 -5.05 -16.45 -3.71
C HIS A 17 -3.86 -15.47 -3.71
N TYR A 18 -2.93 -15.62 -4.66
CA TYR A 18 -1.69 -14.83 -4.69
C TYR A 18 -1.82 -13.43 -5.32
N ARG A 19 -2.97 -13.13 -5.96
CA ARG A 19 -3.21 -11.86 -6.70
C ARG A 19 -4.40 -11.07 -6.14
N LEU A 20 -4.61 -11.12 -4.83
CA LEU A 20 -5.77 -10.47 -4.18
C LEU A 20 -5.83 -8.95 -4.43
N TYR A 21 -4.68 -8.32 -4.65
CA TYR A 21 -4.56 -6.90 -4.97
C TYR A 21 -5.22 -6.49 -6.30
N GLU A 22 -5.60 -7.46 -7.14
CA GLU A 22 -6.35 -7.20 -8.39
C GLU A 22 -7.86 -7.13 -8.18
N LEU A 23 -8.33 -7.51 -6.98
CA LEU A 23 -9.75 -7.62 -6.64
C LEU A 23 -10.11 -6.73 -5.45
N PHE A 24 -9.32 -6.79 -4.37
CA PHE A 24 -9.47 -5.90 -3.22
C PHE A 24 -8.94 -4.50 -3.51
N GLY A 25 -9.41 -3.56 -2.70
CA GLY A 25 -9.10 -2.15 -2.78
C GLY A 25 -10.03 -1.40 -3.74
N ASN A 26 -9.53 -0.36 -4.39
CA ASN A 26 -10.26 0.37 -5.42
C ASN A 26 -9.81 -0.06 -6.83
N HIS A 27 -10.72 -0.11 -7.81
CA HIS A 27 -10.42 -0.42 -9.21
C HIS A 27 -11.28 0.40 -10.15
N HIS A 28 -10.67 1.09 -11.12
CA HIS A 28 -11.40 1.82 -12.14
C HIS A 28 -12.26 0.85 -12.96
N LYS A 29 -13.54 1.17 -13.15
CA LYS A 29 -14.49 0.35 -13.92
C LYS A 29 -15.47 1.23 -14.69
N ASN A 30 -15.87 0.74 -15.85
CA ASN A 30 -17.04 1.22 -16.56
C ASN A 30 -18.17 0.21 -16.35
N VAL A 31 -19.27 0.66 -15.72
CA VAL A 31 -20.45 -0.17 -15.47
C VAL A 31 -21.65 0.48 -16.18
N LEU A 32 -22.23 -0.24 -17.14
CA LEU A 32 -23.37 0.22 -17.94
C LEU A 32 -23.13 1.59 -18.60
N GLY A 33 -21.91 1.83 -19.10
CA GLY A 33 -21.53 3.09 -19.77
C GLY A 33 -21.17 4.23 -18.81
N THR A 34 -21.14 3.99 -17.51
CA THR A 34 -20.77 4.99 -16.50
C THR A 34 -19.40 4.68 -15.90
N GLU A 35 -18.49 5.64 -15.95
CA GLU A 35 -17.18 5.53 -15.31
C GLU A 35 -17.27 5.70 -13.80
N GLY A 36 -16.39 5.04 -13.07
CA GLY A 36 -16.30 5.12 -11.62
C GLY A 36 -15.30 4.11 -11.07
N TYR A 37 -15.44 3.82 -9.78
CA TYR A 37 -14.56 2.89 -9.10
C TYR A 37 -15.34 1.82 -8.37
N TYR A 38 -14.85 0.59 -8.51
CA TYR A 38 -15.26 -0.55 -7.70
C TYR A 38 -14.39 -0.60 -6.45
N PHE A 39 -15.02 -0.74 -5.29
CA PHE A 39 -14.38 -0.83 -3.99
C PHE A 39 -14.65 -2.21 -3.40
N ALA A 40 -13.63 -2.84 -2.82
CA ALA A 40 -13.78 -4.08 -2.08
C ALA A 40 -12.85 -4.15 -0.86
N VAL A 41 -13.41 -4.57 0.28
CA VAL A 41 -12.68 -4.68 1.55
C VAL A 41 -13.13 -5.90 2.34
N TRP A 42 -12.21 -6.53 3.04
CA TRP A 42 -12.51 -7.64 3.95
C TRP A 42 -12.79 -7.10 5.35
N ALA A 43 -14.02 -7.27 5.83
CA ALA A 43 -14.47 -6.83 7.15
C ALA A 43 -15.56 -7.78 7.67
N PRO A 44 -15.21 -9.04 7.97
CA PRO A 44 -16.17 -10.12 8.23
C PRO A 44 -17.09 -9.88 9.43
N ASN A 45 -16.68 -9.08 10.40
CA ASN A 45 -17.44 -8.80 11.62
C ASN A 45 -18.18 -7.44 11.57
N ALA A 46 -18.07 -6.72 10.46
CA ALA A 46 -18.82 -5.49 10.26
C ALA A 46 -20.31 -5.78 10.10
N THR A 47 -21.16 -4.89 10.60
CA THR A 47 -22.60 -4.90 10.34
C THR A 47 -22.95 -4.04 9.13
N THR A 48 -22.15 -3.02 8.83
CA THR A 48 -22.29 -2.17 7.65
C THR A 48 -20.94 -1.52 7.31
N VAL A 49 -20.67 -1.35 6.03
CA VAL A 49 -19.49 -0.62 5.53
C VAL A 49 -19.96 0.43 4.53
N PHE A 50 -19.47 1.65 4.68
CA PHE A 50 -19.65 2.74 3.71
C PHE A 50 -18.31 3.19 3.18
N VAL A 51 -18.30 3.77 1.98
CA VAL A 51 -17.16 4.53 1.46
C VAL A 51 -17.44 6.02 1.66
N SER A 52 -16.52 6.69 2.34
CA SER A 52 -16.57 8.13 2.62
C SER A 52 -15.35 8.77 1.97
N GLY A 53 -15.52 9.90 1.27
CA GLY A 53 -14.43 10.54 0.56
C GLY A 53 -14.83 11.88 -0.08
N ASP A 54 -13.94 12.43 -0.89
CA ASP A 54 -14.15 13.75 -1.49
C ASP A 54 -15.42 13.81 -2.35
N PHE A 55 -15.73 12.72 -3.07
CA PHE A 55 -16.88 12.60 -3.97
C PHE A 55 -18.25 12.60 -3.27
N ASN A 56 -18.29 12.49 -1.94
CA ASN A 56 -19.52 12.57 -1.17
C ASN A 56 -19.43 13.49 0.05
N GLU A 57 -18.48 14.44 0.03
CA GLU A 57 -18.24 15.39 1.11
C GLU A 57 -18.02 14.70 2.47
N TRP A 58 -17.33 13.55 2.44
CA TRP A 58 -17.04 12.73 3.62
C TRP A 58 -18.30 12.24 4.38
N ASN A 59 -19.40 12.04 3.65
CA ASN A 59 -20.64 11.53 4.23
C ASN A 59 -20.56 10.02 4.50
N ASN A 60 -20.62 9.65 5.78
CA ASN A 60 -20.49 8.28 6.26
C ASN A 60 -21.73 7.38 6.06
N THR A 61 -22.69 7.78 5.23
CA THR A 61 -23.95 7.04 5.02
C THR A 61 -24.41 6.91 3.56
N THR A 62 -23.84 7.69 2.63
CA THR A 62 -24.39 7.79 1.26
C THR A 62 -23.96 6.70 0.30
N HIS A 63 -22.79 6.07 0.52
CA HIS A 63 -22.26 5.02 -0.35
C HIS A 63 -22.01 3.71 0.41
N PRO A 64 -23.08 2.96 0.75
CA PRO A 64 -22.93 1.65 1.37
C PRO A 64 -22.29 0.65 0.40
N LEU A 65 -21.44 -0.22 0.92
CA LEU A 65 -21.01 -1.45 0.26
C LEU A 65 -21.95 -2.60 0.62
N PHE A 66 -21.97 -3.61 -0.23
CA PHE A 66 -22.79 -4.81 -0.04
C PHE A 66 -21.92 -5.97 0.39
N VAL A 67 -22.31 -6.64 1.47
CA VAL A 67 -21.69 -7.89 1.89
C VAL A 67 -22.01 -9.00 0.90
N ARG A 68 -21.03 -9.83 0.58
CA ARG A 68 -21.25 -11.05 -0.20
C ARG A 68 -21.99 -12.09 0.63
N LEU A 69 -23.00 -12.73 0.04
CA LEU A 69 -23.82 -13.76 0.70
C LEU A 69 -23.16 -15.14 0.75
N ASP A 70 -21.89 -15.25 0.37
CA ASP A 70 -21.09 -16.48 0.36
C ASP A 70 -20.26 -16.70 1.63
N HIS A 71 -20.53 -15.93 2.68
CA HIS A 71 -19.84 -15.98 3.97
C HIS A 71 -18.33 -15.68 3.91
N SER A 72 -17.86 -15.03 2.84
CA SER A 72 -16.46 -14.59 2.71
C SER A 72 -16.10 -13.41 3.63
N GLY A 73 -17.10 -12.63 4.07
CA GLY A 73 -16.87 -11.40 4.84
C GLY A 73 -16.37 -10.22 3.99
N ILE A 74 -16.43 -10.34 2.66
CA ILE A 74 -16.06 -9.30 1.72
C ILE A 74 -17.24 -8.35 1.53
N TRP A 75 -16.94 -7.06 1.58
CA TRP A 75 -17.85 -5.96 1.27
C TRP A 75 -17.43 -5.33 -0.04
N GLU A 76 -18.37 -5.12 -0.96
CA GLU A 76 -18.06 -4.62 -2.30
C GLU A 76 -19.15 -3.72 -2.90
N GLY A 77 -18.75 -2.87 -3.84
CA GLY A 77 -19.68 -1.95 -4.49
C GLY A 77 -19.01 -1.09 -5.55
N PHE A 78 -19.80 -0.69 -6.55
CA PHE A 78 -19.38 0.29 -7.56
C PHE A 78 -19.96 1.66 -7.23
N ILE A 79 -19.12 2.68 -7.24
CA ILE A 79 -19.52 4.08 -7.04
C ILE A 79 -19.23 4.86 -8.33
N PRO A 80 -20.26 5.39 -9.00
CA PRO A 80 -20.09 6.13 -10.24
C PRO A 80 -19.46 7.51 -10.01
N ASN A 81 -18.82 8.06 -11.04
CA ASN A 81 -18.30 9.43 -11.09
C ASN A 81 -17.20 9.77 -10.06
N VAL A 82 -16.63 8.78 -9.38
CA VAL A 82 -15.42 8.94 -8.57
C VAL A 82 -14.22 9.20 -9.49
N LYS A 83 -13.39 10.18 -9.15
CA LYS A 83 -12.25 10.61 -9.98
C LYS A 83 -10.94 10.02 -9.44
N LYS A 84 -9.99 9.79 -10.36
CA LYS A 84 -8.61 9.44 -9.97
C LYS A 84 -8.06 10.56 -9.08
N GLY A 85 -7.50 10.18 -7.94
CA GLY A 85 -6.94 11.10 -6.94
C GLY A 85 -7.87 11.46 -5.80
N ASP A 86 -9.18 11.18 -5.90
CA ASP A 86 -10.11 11.40 -4.79
C ASP A 86 -9.66 10.62 -3.56
N ALA A 87 -9.63 11.30 -2.41
CA ALA A 87 -9.34 10.69 -1.13
C ALA A 87 -10.59 9.96 -0.60
N TYR A 88 -10.39 8.82 0.05
CA TYR A 88 -11.45 8.04 0.68
C TYR A 88 -10.98 7.23 1.89
N LYS A 89 -11.96 6.77 2.66
CA LYS A 89 -11.85 5.79 3.74
C LYS A 89 -13.06 4.86 3.74
N TYR A 90 -12.90 3.71 4.38
CA TYR A 90 -14.02 2.87 4.78
C TYR A 90 -14.55 3.32 6.15
N HIS A 91 -15.82 3.71 6.18
CA HIS A 91 -16.54 3.92 7.44
C HIS A 91 -17.21 2.60 7.83
N ILE A 92 -16.68 1.96 8.87
CA ILE A 92 -17.06 0.61 9.29
C ILE A 92 -17.87 0.68 10.58
N HIS A 93 -19.07 0.09 10.55
CA HIS A 93 -19.82 -0.23 11.77
C HIS A 93 -19.42 -1.64 12.18
N GLY A 94 -18.54 -1.72 13.17
CA GLY A 94 -17.87 -2.95 13.59
C GLY A 94 -18.57 -3.68 14.73
N PHE A 95 -17.89 -4.71 15.22
CA PHE A 95 -18.32 -5.52 16.36
C PHE A 95 -18.66 -4.66 17.59
N LYS A 96 -19.73 -5.03 18.32
CA LYS A 96 -20.26 -4.28 19.49
C LYS A 96 -20.63 -2.82 19.20
N GLY A 97 -20.90 -2.46 17.94
CA GLY A 97 -21.42 -1.14 17.56
C GLY A 97 -20.36 -0.05 17.49
N VAL A 98 -19.07 -0.41 17.47
CA VAL A 98 -17.99 0.57 17.23
C VAL A 98 -18.12 1.17 15.83
N ARG A 99 -17.69 2.41 15.67
CA ARG A 99 -17.65 3.11 14.38
C ARG A 99 -16.21 3.54 14.12
N LEU A 100 -15.66 3.11 13.00
CA LEU A 100 -14.25 3.25 12.67
C LEU A 100 -14.10 3.86 11.28
N ASP A 101 -13.14 4.77 11.11
CA ASP A 101 -12.73 5.27 9.80
C ASP A 101 -11.37 4.68 9.45
N LYS A 102 -11.36 3.74 8.51
CA LYS A 102 -10.20 2.94 8.13
C LYS A 102 -9.68 3.36 6.75
N GLY A 103 -8.36 3.44 6.62
CA GLY A 103 -7.75 3.43 5.31
C GLY A 103 -7.92 2.04 4.68
N ASP A 104 -7.81 1.98 3.37
CA ASP A 104 -7.95 0.75 2.62
C ASP A 104 -6.68 -0.12 2.75
N PRO A 105 -6.77 -1.35 3.28
CA PRO A 105 -5.63 -2.27 3.39
C PRO A 105 -4.92 -2.53 2.06
N PHE A 106 -5.63 -2.44 0.94
CA PHE A 106 -5.16 -2.65 -0.43
C PHE A 106 -5.01 -1.34 -1.22
N ALA A 107 -4.99 -0.19 -0.55
CA ALA A 107 -4.75 1.09 -1.21
C ALA A 107 -3.40 1.10 -1.93
N ARG A 108 -3.42 1.61 -3.16
CA ARG A 108 -2.26 1.77 -4.04
C ARG A 108 -1.60 3.14 -3.94
N HIS A 109 -2.28 4.09 -3.30
CA HIS A 109 -1.76 5.43 -3.00
C HIS A 109 -2.49 6.00 -1.77
N TRP A 110 -1.84 6.88 -1.04
CA TRP A 110 -2.34 7.50 0.19
C TRP A 110 -2.13 9.02 0.14
N GLU A 111 -2.86 9.75 0.98
CA GLU A 111 -2.48 11.12 1.31
C GLU A 111 -1.14 11.15 2.07
N THR A 112 -0.39 12.23 1.89
CA THR A 112 0.86 12.45 2.62
C THR A 112 0.59 12.69 4.10
N ARG A 113 1.38 12.02 4.96
CA ARG A 113 1.32 12.17 6.42
C ARG A 113 1.32 13.66 6.84
N PRO A 114 0.60 14.05 7.90
CA PRO A 114 -0.12 13.21 8.86
C PRO A 114 -1.54 12.81 8.42
N LYS A 115 -1.93 13.11 7.17
CA LYS A 115 -3.22 12.66 6.65
C LYS A 115 -3.22 11.15 6.42
N THR A 116 -4.41 10.56 6.45
CA THR A 116 -4.58 9.10 6.58
C THR A 116 -5.62 8.53 5.63
N ALA A 117 -6.11 9.30 4.66
CA ALA A 117 -7.00 8.75 3.64
C ALA A 117 -6.21 8.00 2.58
N SER A 118 -6.81 6.94 2.08
CA SER A 118 -6.38 6.28 0.85
C SER A 118 -6.79 7.15 -0.34
N LYS A 119 -6.10 7.02 -1.47
CA LYS A 119 -6.48 7.67 -2.72
C LYS A 119 -6.89 6.65 -3.75
N VAL A 120 -7.94 7.00 -4.49
CA VAL A 120 -8.35 6.24 -5.66
C VAL A 120 -7.29 6.39 -6.74
N TRP A 121 -6.59 5.31 -7.08
CA TRP A 121 -5.38 5.36 -7.89
C TRP A 121 -5.11 4.02 -8.57
N ASP A 122 -4.41 4.02 -9.70
CA ASP A 122 -3.93 2.84 -10.42
C ASP A 122 -2.40 2.75 -10.41
N THR A 123 -1.86 1.59 -10.76
CA THR A 123 -0.41 1.34 -10.82
C THR A 123 0.08 1.18 -12.26
N TRP A 124 -0.67 1.65 -13.25
CA TRP A 124 -0.25 1.50 -14.64
C TRP A 124 0.98 2.39 -14.89
N TYR A 125 2.01 1.78 -15.49
CA TYR A 125 3.28 2.40 -15.86
C TYR A 125 3.84 1.66 -17.08
N GLU A 126 4.33 2.39 -18.08
CA GLU A 126 4.91 1.82 -19.29
C GLU A 126 6.41 1.55 -19.09
N TRP A 127 6.73 0.33 -18.67
CA TRP A 127 8.10 -0.11 -18.42
C TRP A 127 8.91 -0.31 -19.71
N THR A 128 10.20 0.01 -19.62
CA THR A 128 11.20 -0.09 -20.70
C THR A 128 12.47 -0.82 -20.26
N ASP A 129 12.44 -1.53 -19.12
CA ASP A 129 13.54 -2.29 -18.52
C ASP A 129 13.60 -3.76 -18.97
N THR A 130 13.03 -4.09 -20.14
CA THR A 130 12.94 -5.46 -20.65
C THR A 130 14.29 -6.19 -20.67
N GLU A 131 15.37 -5.51 -21.04
CA GLU A 131 16.72 -6.08 -21.06
C GLU A 131 17.19 -6.50 -19.66
N TRP A 132 17.01 -5.63 -18.66
CA TRP A 132 17.31 -5.94 -17.26
C TRP A 132 16.49 -7.14 -16.80
N MET A 133 15.19 -7.16 -17.08
CA MET A 133 14.30 -8.24 -16.64
C MET A 133 14.68 -9.61 -17.22
N GLN A 134 15.25 -9.66 -18.43
CA GLN A 134 15.80 -10.89 -19.02
C GLN A 134 17.07 -11.36 -18.29
N GLN A 135 17.91 -10.44 -17.83
CA GLN A 135 19.20 -10.74 -17.20
C GLN A 135 19.14 -10.79 -15.66
N ARG A 136 18.04 -10.34 -15.04
CA ARG A 136 17.86 -10.21 -13.58
C ARG A 136 18.22 -11.47 -12.80
N LYS A 137 17.88 -12.66 -13.31
CA LYS A 137 18.22 -13.94 -12.65
C LYS A 137 19.72 -14.17 -12.54
N GLN A 138 20.49 -13.71 -13.51
CA GLN A 138 21.95 -13.82 -13.49
C GLN A 138 22.54 -12.85 -12.47
N HIS A 139 22.09 -11.59 -12.48
CA HIS A 139 22.51 -10.56 -11.52
C HIS A 139 22.19 -10.93 -10.07
N ASN A 140 21.08 -11.63 -9.84
CA ASN A 140 20.64 -12.01 -8.50
C ASN A 140 20.97 -13.48 -8.15
N SER A 141 21.87 -14.11 -8.91
CA SER A 141 22.28 -15.49 -8.62
C SER A 141 23.19 -15.54 -7.39
N LEU A 142 23.25 -16.70 -6.71
CA LEU A 142 24.15 -16.92 -5.57
C LEU A 142 25.64 -16.84 -5.93
N ALA A 143 25.97 -16.92 -7.23
CA ALA A 143 27.33 -16.82 -7.73
C ALA A 143 27.67 -15.43 -8.32
N ALA A 144 26.71 -14.50 -8.34
CA ALA A 144 26.92 -13.14 -8.80
C ALA A 144 27.66 -12.31 -7.73
N PRO A 145 28.28 -11.17 -8.11
CA PRO A 145 28.79 -10.22 -7.13
C PRO A 145 27.65 -9.50 -6.40
N TRP A 146 27.71 -9.52 -5.06
CA TRP A 146 26.80 -8.79 -4.19
C TRP A 146 27.56 -7.70 -3.44
N SER A 147 27.30 -6.45 -3.79
CA SER A 147 27.72 -5.27 -3.06
C SER A 147 26.52 -4.34 -2.99
N VAL A 148 25.99 -4.16 -1.78
CA VAL A 148 24.69 -3.53 -1.55
C VAL A 148 24.89 -2.18 -0.86
N TYR A 149 24.25 -1.14 -1.38
CA TYR A 149 24.16 0.18 -0.74
C TYR A 149 22.79 0.33 -0.08
N GLU A 150 22.74 0.23 1.25
CA GLU A 150 21.52 0.42 2.04
C GLU A 150 21.19 1.92 2.17
N VAL A 151 19.92 2.28 1.94
CA VAL A 151 19.48 3.69 1.90
C VAL A 151 18.14 3.89 2.58
N HIS A 152 18.10 4.84 3.51
CA HIS A 152 16.88 5.50 3.93
C HIS A 152 16.59 6.72 3.02
N LEU A 153 15.62 6.60 2.11
CA LEU A 153 15.34 7.63 1.09
C LEU A 153 15.08 9.02 1.70
N ALA A 154 14.41 9.08 2.86
CA ALA A 154 14.06 10.33 3.52
C ALA A 154 15.25 11.07 4.14
N SER A 155 16.40 10.41 4.38
CA SER A 155 17.55 11.05 5.03
C SER A 155 18.85 10.96 4.24
N TRP A 156 18.87 10.31 3.08
CA TRP A 156 20.05 10.25 2.21
C TRP A 156 20.47 11.64 1.73
N LEU A 157 19.52 12.44 1.25
CA LEU A 157 19.75 13.82 0.84
C LEU A 157 18.48 14.64 1.03
N ARG A 158 18.61 15.81 1.66
CA ARG A 158 17.53 16.78 1.84
C ARG A 158 17.62 17.90 0.80
N PRO A 159 16.48 18.42 0.28
CA PRO A 159 16.47 19.59 -0.61
C PRO A 159 17.05 20.83 0.07
N ASP A 160 16.69 21.05 1.35
CA ASP A 160 17.23 22.09 2.21
C ASP A 160 17.66 21.45 3.55
N ALA A 161 18.90 21.71 3.97
CA ALA A 161 19.44 21.19 5.22
C ALA A 161 18.76 21.80 6.47
N ASN A 162 18.09 22.94 6.32
CA ASN A 162 17.40 23.64 7.41
C ASN A 162 15.89 23.38 7.44
N ASP A 163 15.35 22.65 6.47
CA ASP A 163 13.92 22.30 6.42
C ASP A 163 13.71 20.78 6.51
N PRO A 164 13.48 20.25 7.73
CA PRO A 164 13.30 18.83 7.95
C PRO A 164 11.98 18.27 7.40
N GLU A 165 11.03 19.12 6.96
CA GLU A 165 9.74 18.67 6.42
C GLU A 165 9.74 18.51 4.90
N THR A 166 10.82 18.90 4.22
CA THR A 166 10.94 18.74 2.77
C THR A 166 11.73 17.50 2.39
N TYR A 167 11.26 16.81 1.35
CA TYR A 167 11.88 15.60 0.81
C TYR A 167 12.14 15.76 -0.68
N LEU A 168 13.15 15.04 -1.19
CA LEU A 168 13.29 14.85 -2.63
C LEU A 168 12.12 13.99 -3.13
N SER A 169 11.63 14.28 -4.33
CA SER A 169 10.72 13.37 -5.01
C SER A 169 11.45 12.12 -5.50
N TYR A 170 10.74 11.03 -5.80
CA TYR A 170 11.36 9.83 -6.39
C TYR A 170 12.12 10.15 -7.69
N ALA A 171 11.62 11.08 -8.50
CA ALA A 171 12.32 11.54 -9.71
C ALA A 171 13.65 12.23 -9.38
N MET A 172 13.65 13.15 -8.39
CA MET A 172 14.88 13.82 -7.94
C MET A 172 15.85 12.86 -7.26
N ILE A 173 15.34 11.85 -6.55
CA ILE A 173 16.15 10.75 -6.00
C ILE A 173 16.79 9.98 -7.14
N ALA A 174 16.03 9.62 -8.19
CA ALA A 174 16.56 8.88 -9.34
C ALA A 174 17.72 9.64 -10.02
N GLU A 175 17.56 10.96 -10.23
CA GLU A 175 18.59 11.81 -10.84
C GLU A 175 19.91 11.87 -10.05
N LYS A 176 19.86 11.68 -8.72
CA LYS A 176 21.01 11.88 -7.84
C LYS A 176 21.59 10.58 -7.31
N LEU A 177 20.73 9.69 -6.81
CA LEU A 177 21.14 8.45 -6.17
C LEU A 177 21.59 7.41 -7.19
N VAL A 178 20.93 7.29 -8.34
CA VAL A 178 21.27 6.25 -9.33
C VAL A 178 22.70 6.44 -9.88
N PRO A 179 23.10 7.64 -10.35
CA PRO A 179 24.48 7.85 -10.80
C PRO A 179 25.50 7.66 -9.67
N TYR A 180 25.16 8.08 -8.44
CA TYR A 180 26.04 7.89 -7.28
C TYR A 180 26.30 6.41 -6.99
N VAL A 181 25.25 5.59 -6.90
CA VAL A 181 25.37 4.14 -6.64
C VAL A 181 26.15 3.46 -7.77
N GLN A 182 25.92 3.87 -9.02
CA GLN A 182 26.62 3.36 -10.18
C GLN A 182 28.12 3.72 -10.18
N GLU A 183 28.46 5.00 -9.93
CA GLU A 183 29.85 5.48 -9.88
C GLU A 183 30.64 4.80 -8.76
N MET A 184 30.00 4.57 -7.62
CA MET A 184 30.60 3.87 -6.48
C MET A 184 30.77 2.35 -6.72
N GLY A 185 30.19 1.81 -7.79
CA GLY A 185 30.38 0.41 -8.20
C GLY A 185 29.57 -0.61 -7.41
N PHE A 186 28.47 -0.22 -6.77
CA PHE A 186 27.55 -1.15 -6.12
C PHE A 186 26.74 -1.95 -7.15
N THR A 187 26.36 -3.18 -6.81
CA THR A 187 25.54 -4.03 -7.68
C THR A 187 24.06 -3.93 -7.35
N HIS A 188 23.73 -3.54 -6.12
CA HIS A 188 22.36 -3.38 -5.64
C HIS A 188 22.22 -2.13 -4.77
N VAL A 189 21.01 -1.60 -4.73
CA VAL A 189 20.53 -0.70 -3.68
C VAL A 189 19.51 -1.46 -2.83
N GLU A 190 19.62 -1.33 -1.51
CA GLU A 190 18.60 -1.81 -0.57
C GLU A 190 17.89 -0.62 0.03
N LEU A 191 16.59 -0.55 -0.21
CA LEU A 191 15.76 0.52 0.32
C LEU A 191 15.15 0.05 1.63
N MET A 192 15.40 0.81 2.70
CA MET A 192 14.61 0.72 3.92
C MET A 192 13.11 0.87 3.59
N PRO A 193 12.17 0.41 4.46
CA PRO A 193 10.78 0.22 4.06
C PRO A 193 10.15 1.44 3.39
N VAL A 194 9.74 1.25 2.13
CA VAL A 194 9.14 2.30 1.30
C VAL A 194 7.62 2.27 1.33
N MET A 195 6.99 1.29 1.98
CA MET A 195 5.54 1.23 2.13
C MET A 195 5.02 2.40 2.98
N GLU A 196 3.75 2.77 2.81
CA GLU A 196 3.19 3.91 3.53
C GLU A 196 3.16 3.67 5.05
N HIS A 197 3.70 4.63 5.80
CA HIS A 197 3.87 4.60 7.25
C HIS A 197 3.58 5.99 7.84
N PRO A 198 2.98 6.09 9.04
CA PRO A 198 2.50 7.36 9.58
C PRO A 198 3.62 8.20 10.22
N PHE A 199 4.70 7.57 10.67
CA PHE A 199 5.72 8.22 11.50
C PHE A 199 7.15 8.03 10.98
N ASP A 200 7.85 9.13 10.72
CA ASP A 200 9.21 9.11 10.16
C ASP A 200 10.25 8.48 11.08
N GLY A 201 10.09 8.64 12.39
CA GLY A 201 11.00 8.05 13.37
C GLY A 201 10.94 6.53 13.44
N SER A 202 9.98 5.89 12.77
CA SER A 202 9.95 4.42 12.59
C SER A 202 10.89 3.93 11.48
N TRP A 203 11.45 4.85 10.68
CA TRP A 203 12.22 4.56 9.46
C TRP A 203 11.49 3.67 8.44
N GLY A 204 10.16 3.63 8.54
CA GLY A 204 9.28 2.81 7.71
C GLY A 204 8.89 1.46 8.32
N TYR A 205 9.50 1.03 9.42
CA TYR A 205 9.21 -0.29 10.02
C TYR A 205 7.85 -0.38 10.73
N GLN A 206 7.11 0.72 10.86
CA GLN A 206 5.74 0.72 11.37
C GLN A 206 4.75 1.11 10.26
N GLY A 207 4.56 0.20 9.30
CA GLY A 207 3.71 0.43 8.12
C GLY A 207 2.20 0.37 8.42
N THR A 208 1.43 1.17 7.69
CA THR A 208 -0.05 1.12 7.70
C THR A 208 -0.65 0.91 6.31
N GLY A 209 0.09 1.18 5.23
CA GLY A 209 -0.35 0.99 3.83
C GLY A 209 0.61 0.10 3.06
N TYR A 210 0.41 -1.21 3.16
CA TYR A 210 1.32 -2.23 2.64
C TYR A 210 1.40 -2.34 1.11
N PHE A 211 0.38 -1.84 0.40
CA PHE A 211 0.27 -1.93 -1.07
C PHE A 211 0.60 -0.62 -1.80
N ALA A 212 1.09 0.39 -1.09
CA ALA A 212 1.45 1.68 -1.66
C ALA A 212 2.87 2.08 -1.25
N PRO A 213 3.72 2.55 -2.18
CA PRO A 213 4.90 3.30 -1.79
C PRO A 213 4.47 4.59 -1.10
N THR A 214 5.26 5.05 -0.12
CA THR A 214 4.94 6.24 0.67
C THR A 214 4.81 7.45 -0.24
N SER A 215 3.77 8.23 0.04
CA SER A 215 3.43 9.45 -0.69
C SER A 215 4.34 10.64 -0.36
N ARG A 216 5.28 10.49 0.59
CA ARG A 216 6.30 11.52 0.94
C ARG A 216 7.13 11.96 -0.26
N PHE A 217 7.42 11.03 -1.18
CA PHE A 217 8.32 11.26 -2.31
C PHE A 217 7.59 11.34 -3.66
N GLY A 218 6.26 11.20 -3.69
CA GLY A 218 5.47 11.30 -4.92
C GLY A 218 4.47 10.17 -5.10
N THR A 219 4.21 9.83 -6.36
CA THR A 219 3.19 8.86 -6.77
C THR A 219 3.79 7.44 -6.93
N PRO A 220 2.94 6.39 -7.00
CA PRO A 220 3.40 5.04 -7.34
C PRO A 220 4.16 4.96 -8.67
N GLN A 221 3.76 5.76 -9.66
CA GLN A 221 4.44 5.84 -10.95
C GLN A 221 5.83 6.48 -10.82
N ASP A 222 6.00 7.48 -9.95
CA ASP A 222 7.32 8.07 -9.70
C ASP A 222 8.26 7.06 -9.01
N PHE A 223 7.73 6.19 -8.14
CA PHE A 223 8.50 5.09 -7.56
C PHE A 223 8.88 4.03 -8.62
N ALA A 224 7.95 3.68 -9.51
CA ALA A 224 8.24 2.80 -10.65
C ALA A 224 9.36 3.38 -11.53
N PHE A 225 9.33 4.68 -11.79
CA PHE A 225 10.39 5.39 -12.51
C PHE A 225 11.75 5.28 -11.80
N LEU A 226 11.82 5.47 -10.49
CA LEU A 226 13.07 5.28 -9.73
C LEU A 226 13.64 3.86 -9.89
N VAL A 227 12.79 2.84 -9.76
CA VAL A 227 13.19 1.44 -9.95
C VAL A 227 13.68 1.19 -11.38
N GLU A 228 12.98 1.72 -12.39
CA GLU A 228 13.38 1.61 -13.79
C GLU A 228 14.76 2.26 -14.03
N CYS A 229 15.03 3.41 -13.41
CA CYS A 229 16.34 4.07 -13.51
C CYS A 229 17.47 3.19 -12.95
N PHE A 230 17.27 2.54 -11.80
CA PHE A 230 18.24 1.57 -11.27
C PHE A 230 18.46 0.39 -12.22
N HIS A 231 17.38 -0.18 -12.76
CA HIS A 231 17.45 -1.28 -13.72
C HIS A 231 18.22 -0.90 -14.98
N LYS A 232 17.96 0.29 -15.55
CA LYS A 232 18.69 0.84 -16.70
C LYS A 232 20.18 1.09 -16.40
N ALA A 233 20.53 1.33 -15.13
CA ALA A 233 21.90 1.45 -14.67
C ALA A 233 22.57 0.10 -14.34
N GLY A 234 21.86 -1.03 -14.50
CA GLY A 234 22.36 -2.37 -14.18
C GLY A 234 22.39 -2.68 -12.68
N ILE A 235 21.62 -1.94 -11.87
CA ILE A 235 21.58 -2.04 -10.42
C ILE A 235 20.29 -2.73 -9.98
N GLY A 236 20.41 -3.77 -9.16
CA GLY A 236 19.26 -4.42 -8.56
C GLY A 236 18.66 -3.61 -7.41
N VAL A 237 17.34 -3.65 -7.27
CA VAL A 237 16.62 -3.00 -6.16
C VAL A 237 16.10 -4.07 -5.20
N ILE A 238 16.46 -3.92 -3.93
CA ILE A 238 15.99 -4.74 -2.81
C ILE A 238 15.12 -3.83 -1.94
N LEU A 239 13.99 -4.36 -1.47
CA LEU A 239 13.10 -3.65 -0.55
C LEU A 239 13.07 -4.37 0.78
N ASP A 240 13.30 -3.63 1.84
CA ASP A 240 12.91 -4.09 3.17
C ASP A 240 11.39 -4.25 3.22
N TRP A 241 10.98 -5.47 3.54
CA TRP A 241 9.59 -5.83 3.69
C TRP A 241 9.32 -6.23 5.14
N VAL A 242 8.25 -5.67 5.72
CA VAL A 242 7.95 -5.77 7.16
C VAL A 242 6.64 -6.53 7.39
N PRO A 243 6.61 -7.86 7.23
CA PRO A 243 5.41 -8.68 7.45
C PRO A 243 5.23 -9.09 8.92
N SER A 244 6.20 -8.78 9.79
CA SER A 244 6.26 -9.31 11.15
C SER A 244 5.27 -8.65 12.11
N HIS A 245 4.85 -7.41 11.85
CA HIS A 245 3.98 -6.64 12.75
C HIS A 245 3.39 -5.38 12.08
N PHE A 246 2.44 -4.73 12.76
CA PHE A 246 1.89 -3.41 12.42
C PHE A 246 1.56 -2.57 13.68
N PRO A 247 1.52 -1.22 13.60
CA PRO A 247 1.22 -0.38 14.75
C PRO A 247 -0.30 -0.28 15.03
N TYR A 248 -0.68 0.33 16.15
CA TYR A 248 -2.08 0.45 16.59
C TYR A 248 -2.80 1.70 16.07
N ASP A 249 -2.21 2.42 15.12
CA ASP A 249 -2.83 3.58 14.49
C ASP A 249 -4.25 3.26 14.00
N SER A 250 -5.21 4.09 14.41
CA SER A 250 -6.64 3.77 14.23
C SER A 250 -7.05 3.66 12.77
N HIS A 251 -6.38 4.37 11.85
CA HIS A 251 -6.63 4.27 10.41
C HIS A 251 -6.07 3.01 9.77
N GLY A 252 -5.13 2.31 10.43
CA GLY A 252 -4.48 1.09 9.95
C GLY A 252 -5.25 -0.19 10.27
N LEU A 253 -4.54 -1.31 10.34
CA LEU A 253 -5.13 -2.66 10.43
C LEU A 253 -5.66 -3.03 11.82
N PHE A 254 -5.21 -2.36 12.88
CA PHE A 254 -5.56 -2.71 14.26
C PHE A 254 -7.07 -2.68 14.52
N MET A 255 -7.63 -3.78 15.02
CA MET A 255 -9.05 -3.92 15.31
C MET A 255 -9.95 -3.51 14.13
N PHE A 256 -9.59 -3.96 12.92
CA PHE A 256 -10.06 -3.38 11.65
C PHE A 256 -11.58 -3.23 11.56
N ASP A 257 -12.32 -4.27 11.94
CA ASP A 257 -13.79 -4.30 11.95
C ASP A 257 -14.38 -4.37 13.38
N GLY A 258 -13.63 -3.87 14.37
CA GLY A 258 -14.01 -3.84 15.78
C GLY A 258 -13.66 -5.11 16.57
N THR A 259 -12.95 -6.05 15.95
CA THR A 259 -12.35 -7.22 16.60
C THR A 259 -10.98 -7.51 15.96
N HIS A 260 -10.30 -8.52 16.48
CA HIS A 260 -9.03 -9.03 15.97
C HIS A 260 -9.21 -9.67 14.58
N THR A 261 -9.12 -8.83 13.54
CA THR A 261 -9.30 -9.21 12.12
C THR A 261 -7.98 -9.64 11.49
N TYR A 262 -6.92 -8.85 11.71
CA TYR A 262 -5.59 -9.08 11.16
C TYR A 262 -4.66 -9.62 12.23
N GLU A 263 -4.66 -9.00 13.41
CA GLU A 263 -3.87 -9.45 14.55
C GLU A 263 -4.46 -10.69 15.22
N TYR A 264 -3.60 -11.46 15.88
CA TYR A 264 -4.00 -12.61 16.67
C TYR A 264 -4.63 -12.16 18.00
N ALA A 265 -5.81 -12.68 18.33
CA ALA A 265 -6.58 -12.25 19.50
C ALA A 265 -5.91 -12.52 20.86
N ASP A 266 -5.04 -13.53 20.95
CA ASP A 266 -4.28 -13.80 22.17
C ASP A 266 -3.07 -12.86 22.26
N MET A 267 -3.15 -11.86 23.13
CA MET A 267 -2.10 -10.85 23.34
C MET A 267 -0.73 -11.42 23.72
N ARG A 268 -0.63 -12.68 24.16
CA ARG A 268 0.66 -13.35 24.40
C ARG A 268 1.38 -13.72 23.09
N LYS A 269 0.65 -13.70 21.97
CA LYS A 269 1.10 -14.08 20.63
C LYS A 269 0.89 -12.96 19.60
N GLY A 270 -0.17 -12.17 19.73
CA GLY A 270 -0.54 -11.10 18.79
C GLY A 270 0.02 -9.72 19.12
N TYR A 271 0.97 -9.62 20.06
CA TYR A 271 1.53 -8.34 20.50
C TYR A 271 3.01 -8.47 20.88
N HIS A 272 3.81 -7.53 20.38
CA HIS A 272 5.21 -7.34 20.76
C HIS A 272 5.31 -6.26 21.86
N PRO A 273 5.57 -6.62 23.12
CA PRO A 273 5.59 -5.66 24.23
C PRO A 273 6.72 -4.64 24.14
N ASP A 274 7.87 -5.03 23.59
CA ASP A 274 9.03 -4.15 23.48
C ASP A 274 8.89 -3.10 22.36
N TRP A 275 8.03 -3.37 21.37
CA TRP A 275 7.83 -2.52 20.18
C TRP A 275 6.46 -1.84 20.14
N ASN A 276 5.57 -2.20 21.07
CA ASN A 276 4.20 -1.71 21.14
C ASN A 276 3.41 -1.87 19.82
N SER A 277 3.48 -3.07 19.23
CA SER A 277 2.92 -3.39 17.91
C SER A 277 2.26 -4.77 17.87
N TYR A 278 1.43 -5.02 16.87
CA TYR A 278 0.56 -6.19 16.76
C TYR A 278 0.98 -7.15 15.65
N ILE A 279 0.69 -8.44 15.81
CA ILE A 279 1.02 -9.54 14.90
C ILE A 279 -0.25 -10.22 14.44
#